data_AF-M4EXQ3-F1
#
_entry.id   AF-M4EXQ3-F1
#
_cell.length_a   1.000
_cell.length_b   1.000
_cell.length_c   1.000
_cell.angle_alpha   90.00
_cell.angle_beta   90.00
_cell.angle_gamma   90.00
#
_symmetry.space_group_name_H-M   'P 1'
#
loop_
_entity.id
_entity.type
_entity.pdbx_description
1 polymer ?
#
loop_
_entity_poly.entity_id
_entity_poly.type
_entity_poly.pdbx_seq_one_letter_code
_entity_poly.pdbx_strand_id
1 'polypeptide(L)'
;MASTSLLKASPVLDKSEWVKGQRVLFRQPSSAAVVLRNRATSLTVRAASSYADELVKTAKTIASPGRGILAMDESNATCGKRLDSIGLENTEANRQAYRTLLVSAPGLGQYCGGRGA
;
A
#
# COMPACT_ATOMS: atom_id res chain seq x y z
N MET A 1 -28.74 -37.71 40.39
CA MET A 1 -27.48 -36.97 40.56
C MET A 1 -26.80 -36.88 39.18
N ALA A 2 -26.40 -35.66 38.79
CA ALA A 2 -25.72 -35.21 37.54
C ALA A 2 -26.57 -35.29 36.24
N SER A 3 -26.95 -34.24 35.49
CA SER A 3 -26.46 -32.88 35.12
C SER A 3 -25.69 -32.82 33.78
N THR A 4 -25.86 -31.68 33.07
CA THR A 4 -25.27 -31.19 31.80
C THR A 4 -25.97 -31.65 30.51
N SER A 5 -26.18 -30.85 29.46
CA SER A 5 -25.87 -29.44 29.17
C SER A 5 -26.66 -28.99 27.93
N LEU A 6 -26.82 -27.67 27.82
CA LEU A 6 -27.66 -26.91 26.91
C LEU A 6 -26.77 -26.29 25.84
N LEU A 7 -26.91 -26.64 24.56
CA LEU A 7 -26.32 -25.86 23.46
C LEU A 7 -27.19 -25.87 22.20
N LYS A 8 -27.17 -24.71 21.57
CA LYS A 8 -28.18 -24.05 20.75
C LYS A 8 -27.85 -24.26 19.28
N ALA A 9 -28.80 -24.75 18.48
CA ALA A 9 -28.65 -24.85 17.03
C ALA A 9 -28.85 -23.46 16.39
N SER A 10 -27.86 -23.02 15.60
CA SER A 10 -27.94 -21.82 14.76
C SER A 10 -28.69 -22.12 13.45
N PRO A 11 -29.55 -21.23 12.95
CA PRO A 11 -30.19 -21.44 11.65
C PRO A 11 -29.24 -21.09 10.50
N VAL A 12 -29.17 -22.01 9.54
CA VAL A 12 -28.53 -21.86 8.23
C VAL A 12 -29.30 -20.81 7.43
N LEU A 13 -28.60 -19.79 6.93
CA LEU A 13 -29.17 -18.74 6.09
C LEU A 13 -29.18 -19.23 4.63
N ASP A 14 -30.37 -19.42 4.06
CA ASP A 14 -30.58 -19.76 2.67
C ASP A 14 -30.49 -18.51 1.77
N LYS A 15 -29.83 -18.63 0.61
CA LYS A 15 -29.46 -17.52 -0.29
C LYS A 15 -30.55 -17.17 -1.33
N SER A 16 -31.78 -17.63 -1.13
CA SER A 16 -32.83 -17.60 -2.16
C SER A 16 -33.77 -16.38 -2.12
N GLU A 17 -33.69 -15.53 -1.10
CA GLU A 17 -34.65 -14.44 -0.84
C GLU A 17 -34.15 -13.05 -1.33
N TRP A 18 -33.54 -12.96 -2.51
CA TRP A 18 -33.08 -11.68 -3.09
C TRP A 18 -33.77 -11.28 -4.41
N VAL A 19 -34.79 -12.03 -4.88
CA VAL A 19 -35.45 -11.71 -6.16
C VAL A 19 -36.97 -11.84 -6.07
N LYS A 20 -37.60 -11.24 -5.06
CA LYS A 20 -39.06 -11.05 -5.10
C LYS A 20 -39.53 -9.90 -4.20
N GLY A 21 -39.77 -8.75 -4.81
CA GLY A 21 -40.64 -7.74 -4.24
C GLY A 21 -40.08 -6.32 -4.24
N GLN A 22 -39.93 -5.71 -5.41
CA GLN A 22 -39.83 -4.25 -5.49
C GLN A 22 -40.99 -3.70 -6.31
N ARG A 23 -42.11 -3.46 -5.61
CA ARG A 23 -43.23 -2.67 -6.12
C ARG A 23 -42.78 -1.21 -6.23
N VAL A 24 -42.92 -0.69 -7.43
CA VAL A 24 -42.67 0.70 -7.81
C VAL A 24 -43.58 1.62 -7.00
N LEU A 25 -43.01 2.40 -6.09
CA LEU A 25 -43.61 3.63 -5.59
C LEU A 25 -42.65 4.77 -5.92
N PHE A 26 -42.99 5.48 -6.99
CA PHE A 26 -42.29 6.63 -7.54
C PHE A 26 -42.40 7.81 -6.56
N ARG A 27 -41.43 7.95 -5.66
CA ARG A 27 -41.28 9.12 -4.79
C ARG A 27 -40.31 10.11 -5.44
N GLN A 28 -40.84 11.21 -5.93
CA GLN A 28 -40.06 12.35 -6.42
C GLN A 28 -39.21 12.95 -5.29
N PRO A 29 -37.88 13.08 -5.42
CA PRO A 29 -37.11 13.92 -4.51
C PRO A 29 -37.24 15.39 -4.94
N SER A 30 -37.73 16.24 -4.05
CA SER A 30 -37.60 17.69 -4.21
C SER A 30 -36.11 18.05 -4.18
N SER A 31 -35.66 18.76 -5.21
CA SER A 31 -34.28 19.21 -5.37
C SER A 31 -33.98 20.36 -4.39
N ALA A 32 -33.70 20.03 -3.14
CA ALA A 32 -32.98 20.94 -2.24
C ALA A 32 -31.50 20.89 -2.62
N ALA A 33 -31.05 21.84 -3.43
CA ALA A 33 -29.65 21.98 -3.78
C ALA A 33 -28.83 22.32 -2.53
N VAL A 34 -28.12 21.33 -1.97
CA VAL A 34 -27.10 21.55 -0.95
C VAL A 34 -25.89 22.16 -1.65
N VAL A 35 -25.75 23.49 -1.59
CA VAL A 35 -24.53 24.18 -2.01
C VAL A 35 -23.47 23.90 -0.95
N LEU A 36 -22.77 22.77 -1.10
CA LEU A 36 -21.59 22.47 -0.30
C LEU A 36 -20.49 23.44 -0.75
N ARG A 37 -20.37 24.58 -0.07
CA ARG A 37 -19.23 25.48 -0.25
C ARG A 37 -17.98 24.69 0.09
N ASN A 38 -17.18 24.41 -0.94
CA ASN A 38 -15.90 23.72 -0.80
C ASN A 38 -14.93 24.66 -0.06
N ARG A 39 -14.98 24.64 1.27
CA ARG A 39 -14.06 25.40 2.12
C ARG A 39 -12.73 24.65 2.08
N ALA A 40 -11.89 24.99 1.10
CA ALA A 40 -10.52 24.52 1.02
C ALA A 40 -9.81 24.94 2.32
N THR A 41 -9.73 24.03 3.28
CA THR A 41 -8.85 24.20 4.44
C THR A 41 -7.44 24.09 3.92
N SER A 42 -6.77 25.22 3.71
CA SER A 42 -5.35 25.29 3.44
C SER A 42 -4.61 24.71 4.65
N LEU A 43 -4.32 23.43 4.62
CA LEU A 43 -3.37 22.80 5.53
C LEU A 43 -2.00 23.37 5.20
N THR A 44 -1.54 24.32 5.99
CA THR A 44 -0.17 24.80 5.90
C THR A 44 0.74 23.69 6.40
N VAL A 45 1.29 22.90 5.47
CA VAL A 45 2.35 21.94 5.77
C VAL A 45 3.58 22.74 6.20
N ARG A 46 3.75 22.88 7.51
CA ARG A 46 4.96 23.46 8.09
C ARG A 46 6.05 22.40 8.01
N ALA A 47 6.78 22.37 6.90
CA ALA A 47 8.12 21.80 6.90
C ALA A 47 9.01 22.72 7.74
N ALA A 48 8.91 22.62 9.06
CA ALA A 48 9.86 23.24 9.98
C ALA A 48 11.11 22.36 9.97
N SER A 49 12.10 22.66 9.14
CA SER A 49 13.43 22.12 9.39
C SER A 49 14.51 22.97 8.77
N SER A 50 15.63 23.04 9.49
CA SER A 50 16.94 23.51 9.01
C SER A 50 17.42 22.81 7.73
N TYR A 51 16.73 21.76 7.27
CA TYR A 51 17.08 20.93 6.12
C TYR A 51 16.08 21.06 4.96
N ALA A 52 15.17 22.05 4.99
CA ALA A 52 14.17 22.21 3.94
C ALA A 52 14.80 22.29 2.54
N ASP A 53 15.89 23.04 2.39
CA ASP A 53 16.61 23.16 1.12
C ASP A 53 17.30 21.86 0.70
N GLU A 54 17.87 21.11 1.65
CA GLU A 54 18.49 19.81 1.39
C GLU A 54 17.48 18.74 0.98
N LEU A 55 16.30 18.74 1.60
CA LEU A 55 15.20 17.85 1.26
C LEU A 55 14.68 18.16 -0.15
N VAL A 56 14.50 19.43 -0.49
CA VAL A 56 14.08 19.85 -1.84
C VAL A 56 15.16 19.49 -2.87
N LYS A 57 16.43 19.70 -2.56
CA LYS A 57 17.55 19.32 -3.43
C LYS A 57 17.57 17.82 -3.67
N THR A 58 17.48 17.02 -2.61
CA THR A 58 17.48 15.55 -2.69
C THR A 58 16.28 15.03 -3.46
N ALA A 59 15.09 15.57 -3.22
CA ALA A 59 13.87 15.20 -3.94
C ALA A 59 14.00 15.49 -5.44
N LYS A 60 14.53 16.64 -5.83
CA LYS A 60 14.81 16.98 -7.24
C LYS A 60 15.82 16.02 -7.86
N THR A 61 16.89 15.69 -7.12
CA THR A 61 17.92 14.75 -7.57
C THR A 61 17.34 13.36 -7.81
N ILE A 62 16.54 12.83 -6.88
CA ILE A 62 15.89 11.51 -7.01
C ILE A 62 14.85 11.50 -8.14
N ALA A 63 14.08 12.58 -8.32
CA ALA A 63 13.05 12.70 -9.35
C ALA A 63 13.58 13.17 -10.72
N SER A 64 14.84 12.86 -11.04
CA SER A 64 15.45 13.23 -12.33
C SER A 64 14.72 12.56 -13.50
N PRO A 65 14.48 13.26 -14.64
CA PRO A 65 13.86 12.66 -15.82
C PRO A 65 14.63 11.42 -16.32
N GLY A 66 13.89 10.38 -16.69
CA GLY A 66 14.47 9.13 -17.20
C GLY A 66 15.08 8.23 -16.13
N ARG A 67 14.85 8.52 -14.84
CA ARG A 67 15.28 7.70 -13.70
C ARG A 67 14.13 7.36 -12.77
N GLY A 68 14.28 6.26 -12.03
CA GLY A 68 13.34 5.77 -11.04
C GLY A 68 14.02 5.36 -9.72
N ILE A 69 13.24 4.69 -8.86
CA ILE A 69 13.69 4.20 -7.56
C ILE A 69 13.66 2.67 -7.59
N LEU A 70 14.76 2.05 -7.15
CA LEU A 70 14.83 0.61 -6.92
C LEU A 70 14.35 0.29 -5.49
N ALA A 71 13.21 -0.38 -5.37
CA ALA A 71 12.69 -0.84 -4.08
C ALA A 71 13.28 -2.23 -3.74
N MET A 72 14.22 -2.25 -2.78
CA MET A 72 14.88 -3.46 -2.27
C MET A 72 14.72 -3.62 -0.74
N ASP A 73 13.71 -2.97 -0.19
CA ASP A 73 13.33 -2.90 1.23
C ASP A 73 12.45 -4.08 1.68
N GLU A 74 12.58 -5.23 1.01
CA GLU A 74 11.86 -6.45 1.36
C GLU A 74 12.26 -6.96 2.76
N SER A 75 11.26 -7.41 3.52
CA SER A 75 11.48 -8.05 4.82
C SER A 75 12.18 -9.41 4.65
N ASN A 76 12.75 -9.94 5.74
CA ASN A 76 13.42 -11.25 5.72
C ASN A 76 12.49 -12.39 5.29
N ALA A 77 11.20 -12.32 5.61
CA ALA A 77 10.21 -13.31 5.19
C ALA A 77 9.92 -13.24 3.69
N THR A 78 9.85 -12.03 3.12
CA THR A 78 9.62 -11.84 1.68
C THR A 78 10.87 -12.20 0.87
N CYS A 79 12.05 -11.84 1.35
CA CYS A 79 13.33 -12.22 0.77
C CYS A 79 13.52 -13.73 0.75
N GLY A 80 13.18 -14.41 1.86
CA GLY A 80 13.21 -15.87 1.97
C GLY A 80 12.43 -16.55 0.85
N LYS A 81 11.18 -16.15 0.61
CA LYS A 81 10.37 -16.71 -0.48
C LYS A 81 11.00 -16.55 -1.87
N ARG A 82 11.72 -15.45 -2.10
CA ARG A 82 12.45 -15.22 -3.36
C ARG A 82 13.67 -16.14 -3.47
N LEU A 83 14.44 -16.28 -2.40
CA LEU A 83 15.59 -17.20 -2.34
C LEU A 83 15.15 -18.67 -2.45
N ASP A 84 14.07 -19.06 -1.77
CA ASP A 84 13.51 -20.40 -1.81
C ASP A 84 13.05 -20.76 -3.24
N SER A 85 12.52 -19.79 -4.00
CA SER A 85 12.09 -20.00 -5.38
C SER A 85 13.24 -20.38 -6.34
N ILE A 86 14.48 -20.02 -5.98
CA ILE A 86 15.70 -20.39 -6.71
C ILE A 86 16.49 -21.51 -6.00
N GLY A 87 15.91 -22.14 -4.98
CA GLY A 87 16.52 -23.24 -4.23
C GLY A 87 17.63 -22.82 -3.25
N LEU A 88 17.66 -21.55 -2.84
CA LEU A 88 18.69 -21.01 -1.96
C LEU A 88 18.13 -20.84 -0.53
N GLU A 89 18.90 -21.24 0.48
CA GLU A 89 18.50 -21.09 1.88
C GLU A 89 18.41 -19.62 2.32
N ASN A 90 17.42 -19.28 3.15
CA ASN A 90 17.24 -17.95 3.71
C ASN A 90 18.24 -17.60 4.85
N THR A 91 19.53 -17.57 4.52
CA THR A 91 20.60 -17.12 5.43
C THR A 91 20.88 -15.63 5.27
N GLU A 92 21.47 -14.99 6.28
CA GLU A 92 21.83 -13.57 6.20
C GLU A 92 22.83 -13.27 5.08
N ALA A 93 23.84 -14.12 4.92
CA ALA A 93 24.83 -13.99 3.86
C ALA A 93 24.19 -14.01 2.47
N ASN A 94 23.20 -14.88 2.25
CA ASN A 94 22.48 -14.96 0.99
C ASN A 94 21.61 -13.72 0.73
N ARG A 95 20.94 -13.20 1.78
CA ARG A 95 20.17 -11.95 1.69
C ARG A 95 21.06 -10.73 1.39
N GLN A 96 22.27 -10.70 1.94
CA GLN A 96 23.27 -9.67 1.66
C GLN A 96 23.82 -9.80 0.24
N ALA A 97 24.17 -11.02 -0.18
CA ALA A 97 24.65 -11.30 -1.53
C ALA A 97 23.60 -10.91 -2.58
N TYR A 98 22.32 -11.23 -2.35
CA TYR A 98 21.21 -10.82 -3.21
C TYR A 98 21.10 -9.29 -3.34
N ARG A 99 21.13 -8.54 -2.23
CA ARG A 99 21.11 -7.07 -2.29
C ARG A 99 22.34 -6.50 -2.96
N THR A 100 23.51 -7.07 -2.68
CA THR A 100 24.78 -6.67 -3.29
C THR A 100 24.74 -6.86 -4.81
N LEU A 101 24.22 -7.99 -5.27
CA LEU A 101 23.99 -8.27 -6.69
C LEU A 101 23.14 -7.18 -7.35
N LEU A 102 22.02 -6.80 -6.73
CA LEU A 102 21.12 -5.78 -7.26
C LEU A 102 21.79 -4.41 -7.39
N VAL A 103 22.54 -3.97 -6.38
CA VAL A 103 23.16 -2.62 -6.38
C VAL A 103 24.47 -2.54 -7.15
N SER A 104 25.18 -3.66 -7.31
CA SER A 104 26.45 -3.73 -8.04
C SER A 104 26.29 -3.88 -9.55
N ALA A 105 25.04 -3.95 -10.05
CA ALA A 105 24.75 -4.05 -11.47
C ALA A 105 25.38 -2.87 -12.25
N PRO A 106 26.20 -3.14 -13.27
CA PRO A 106 26.86 -2.09 -14.03
C PRO A 106 25.83 -1.22 -14.75
N GLY A 107 25.99 0.11 -14.64
CA GLY A 107 25.07 1.06 -15.27
C GLY A 107 23.75 1.29 -14.52
N LEU A 108 23.51 0.65 -13.36
CA LEU A 108 22.29 0.85 -12.56
C LEU A 108 22.03 2.33 -12.26
N GLY A 109 23.07 3.09 -11.90
CA GLY A 109 22.96 4.53 -11.59
C GLY A 109 22.52 5.43 -12.77
N GLN A 110 22.45 4.89 -13.99
CA GLN A 110 21.90 5.61 -15.14
C GLN A 110 20.36 5.66 -15.08
N TYR A 111 19.74 4.65 -14.47
CA TYR A 111 18.29 4.44 -14.44
C TYR A 111 17.70 4.52 -13.03
N CYS A 112 18.46 4.23 -11.99
CA CYS A 112 17.99 4.24 -10.61
C CYS A 112 18.79 5.24 -9.75
N GLY A 113 18.08 6.06 -8.98
CA GLY A 113 18.67 7.06 -8.10
C GLY A 113 18.88 8.43 -8.75
N GLY A 114 19.49 9.34 -7.99
CA GLY A 114 19.66 10.73 -8.43
C GLY A 114 21.05 11.03 -9.00
N ARG A 115 21.13 11.99 -9.92
CA ARG A 115 22.42 12.47 -10.46
C ARG A 115 22.96 13.52 -9.49
N GLY A 116 24.09 13.24 -8.84
CA GLY A 116 24.88 14.30 -8.22
C GLY A 116 25.32 15.26 -9.32
N ALA A 117 24.90 16.52 -9.23
CA ALA A 117 25.56 17.60 -9.94
C ALA A 117 26.92 17.87 -9.30
#